data_AF-A0A7W0N1N9-F1
#
_entry.id   AF-A0A7W0N1N9-F1
#
_cell.length_a   1.000
_cell.length_b   1.000
_cell.length_c   1.000
_cell.angle_alpha   90.00
_cell.angle_beta   90.00
_cell.angle_gamma   90.00
#
_symmetry.space_group_name_H-M   'P 1'
#
loop_
_entity.id
_entity.type
_entity.pdbx_description
1 polymer ?
#
loop_
_entity_poly.entity_id
_entity_poly.type
_entity_poly.pdbx_seq_one_letter_code
_entity_poly.pdbx_strand_id
1 'polypeptide(L)' 'MEAWAPALAIGLGALGPGIGLGFGVGKAMEAIGRNPEVAGIILVPLLIGLGFIEAVAIYALVIAFLLQ' A
#
# COMPACT_ATOMS: atom_id res chain seq x y z
N MET A 1 -12.71 24.15 -10.52
CA MET A 1 -11.49 23.39 -10.17
C MET A 1 -11.76 22.30 -9.11
N GLU A 2 -13.04 22.07 -8.75
CA GLU A 2 -13.43 21.45 -7.47
C GLU A 2 -13.50 19.91 -7.42
N ALA A 3 -13.25 19.22 -8.54
CA ALA A 3 -13.20 17.74 -8.55
C ALA A 3 -11.86 17.16 -9.04
N TRP A 4 -11.11 17.94 -9.82
CA TRP A 4 -9.92 17.46 -10.52
C TRP A 4 -8.70 17.39 -9.60
N ALA A 5 -8.57 18.37 -8.69
CA ALA A 5 -7.49 18.41 -7.71
C ALA A 5 -7.53 17.22 -6.72
N PRO A 6 -8.66 16.92 -6.03
CA PRO A 6 -8.72 15.75 -5.14
C PRO A 6 -8.56 14.43 -5.90
N ALA A 7 -9.10 14.31 -7.13
CA ALA A 7 -8.94 13.12 -7.97
C ALA A 7 -7.47 12.87 -8.36
N LEU A 8 -6.72 13.92 -8.72
CA LEU A 8 -5.30 13.81 -9.03
C LEU A 8 -4.46 13.51 -7.77
N ALA A 9 -4.79 14.14 -6.64
CA ALA A 9 -4.09 13.89 -5.39
C ALA A 9 -4.18 12.42 -4.96
N ILE A 10 -5.38 11.84 -4.94
CA ILE A 10 -5.56 10.43 -4.58
C ILE A 10 -5.04 9.50 -5.67
N GLY A 11 -5.32 9.79 -6.95
CA GLY A 11 -4.96 8.93 -8.07
C GLY A 11 -3.44 8.76 -8.21
N LEU A 12 -2.68 9.86 -8.14
CA LEU A 12 -1.22 9.81 -8.21
C LEU A 12 -0.60 9.32 -6.89
N GLY A 13 -1.17 9.74 -5.76
CA GLY A 13 -0.69 9.35 -4.42
C GLY A 13 -0.84 7.85 -4.15
N ALA A 14 -1.79 7.17 -4.79
CA ALA A 14 -2.00 5.72 -4.64
C ALA A 14 -1.06 4.85 -5.50
N LEU A 15 -0.36 5.40 -6.50
CA LEU A 15 0.47 4.60 -7.41
C LEU A 15 1.66 3.93 -6.69
N GLY A 16 2.42 4.70 -5.91
CA GLY A 16 3.55 4.19 -5.14
C GLY A 16 3.12 3.10 -4.15
N PRO A 17 2.11 3.36 -3.29
CA PRO A 17 1.55 2.37 -2.40
C PRO A 17 1.03 1.13 -3.11
N GLY A 18 0.25 1.27 -4.17
CA GLY A 18 -0.28 0.14 -4.94
C GLY A 18 0.82 -0.78 -5.50
N ILE A 19 1.89 -0.19 -6.03
CA ILE A 19 3.05 -0.96 -6.51
C ILE A 19 3.78 -1.64 -5.34
N GLY A 20 4.01 -0.91 -4.24
CA GLY A 20 4.69 -1.44 -3.06
C GLY A 20 3.94 -2.60 -2.42
N LEU A 21 2.62 -2.48 -2.26
CA LEU A 21 1.73 -3.53 -1.75
C LEU A 21 1.80 -4.77 -2.65
N GLY A 22 1.60 -4.59 -3.96
CA GLY A 22 1.62 -5.70 -4.92
C GLY A 22 2.96 -6.44 -4.91
N PHE A 23 4.07 -5.70 -4.89
CA PHE A 23 5.40 -6.28 -4.83
C PHE A 23 5.66 -7.02 -3.51
N GLY A 24 5.37 -6.40 -2.36
CA GLY A 24 5.61 -6.96 -1.04
C GLY A 24 4.77 -8.23 -0.80
N VAL A 25 3.48 -8.17 -1.11
CA VAL A 25 2.58 -9.34 -1.01
C VAL A 25 3.01 -10.43 -1.99
N GLY A 26 3.33 -10.09 -3.24
CA GLY A 26 3.81 -11.05 -4.23
C GLY A 26 5.06 -11.81 -3.76
N LYS A 27 6.03 -11.10 -3.16
CA LYS A 27 7.24 -11.71 -2.59
C LYS A 27 6.95 -12.57 -1.38
N ALA A 28 6.02 -12.17 -0.52
CA ALA A 28 5.57 -13.02 0.58
C ALA A 28 4.93 -14.32 0.07
N MET A 29 4.08 -14.25 -0.96
CA MET A 29 3.45 -15.43 -1.56
C MET A 29 4.47 -16.35 -2.23
N GLU A 30 5.46 -15.81 -2.94
CA GLU A 30 6.58 -16.60 -3.49
C GLU A 30 7.36 -17.33 -2.38
N ALA A 31 7.64 -16.65 -1.26
CA ALA A 31 8.35 -17.24 -0.13
C ALA A 31 7.54 -18.36 0.55
N ILE A 32 6.25 -18.13 0.78
CA ILE A 32 5.33 -19.11 1.36
C ILE A 32 5.14 -20.31 0.42
N GLY A 33 5.02 -20.07 -0.89
CA GLY A 33 4.92 -21.14 -1.88
C GLY A 33 6.16 -22.04 -1.93
N ARG A 34 7.35 -21.49 -1.64
CA ARG A 34 8.59 -22.25 -1.52
C ARG A 34 8.73 -22.99 -0.18
N ASN A 35 8.28 -22.37 0.90
CA ASN A 35 8.27 -22.99 2.23
C ASN A 35 6.97 -22.63 2.99
N PRO A 36 5.97 -23.52 3.00
CA PRO A 36 4.69 -23.25 3.67
C PRO A 36 4.82 -22.99 5.18
N GLU A 37 5.85 -23.55 5.83
CA GLU A 37 6.05 -23.45 7.29
C GLU A 37 6.39 -22.01 7.73
N VAL A 38 6.91 -21.18 6.83
CA VAL A 38 7.29 -19.79 7.18
C VAL A 38 6.13 -18.80 7.13
N ALA A 39 4.91 -19.24 6.75
CA ALA A 39 3.76 -18.35 6.60
C ALA A 39 3.47 -17.53 7.87
N GLY A 40 3.52 -18.17 9.05
CA GLY A 40 3.31 -17.48 10.33
C GLY A 40 4.43 -16.48 10.66
N ILE A 41 5.67 -16.79 10.27
CA ILE A 41 6.85 -15.96 10.54
C ILE A 41 6.85 -14.70 9.66
N ILE A 42 6.42 -14.83 8.40
CA ILE A 42 6.39 -13.74 7.42
C ILE A 42 5.21 -12.77 7.67
N LEU A 43 4.10 -13.26 8.22
CA LEU A 43 2.87 -12.46 8.33
C LEU A 43 3.09 -11.14 9.08
N VAL A 44 3.72 -11.17 10.26
CA VAL A 44 3.92 -9.96 11.08
C VAL A 44 4.80 -8.91 10.37
N PRO A 45 6.02 -9.23 9.89
CA PRO A 45 6.84 -8.25 9.18
C PRO A 45 6.20 -7.79 7.87
N LEU A 46 5.45 -8.65 7.17
CA LEU A 46 4.66 -8.25 6.00
C LEU A 46 3.63 -7.20 6.40
N LEU A 47 2.79 -7.45 7.40
CA LEU A 47 1.75 -6.50 7.84
C LEU A 47 2.35 -5.17 8.31
N ILE A 48 3.49 -5.19 8.99
CA ILE A 48 4.21 -3.97 9.39
C ILE A 48 4.64 -3.19 8.14
N GLY A 49 5.26 -3.87 7.17
CA GLY A 49 5.67 -3.25 5.90
C GLY A 49 4.49 -2.66 5.11
N LEU A 50 3.40 -3.42 4.97
CA LEU A 50 2.17 -2.96 4.32
C LEU A 50 1.56 -1.77 5.06
N GLY A 51 1.59 -1.76 6.40
CA GLY A 51 1.14 -0.63 7.20
C GLY A 51 1.93 0.66 6.94
N PHE A 52 3.25 0.57 6.80
CA PHE A 52 4.07 1.73 6.42
C PHE A 52 3.79 2.22 5.00
N ILE A 53 3.57 1.29 4.07
CA ILE A 53 3.20 1.62 2.69
C ILE A 53 1.86 2.36 2.67
N GLU A 54 0.87 1.89 3.44
CA GLU A 54 -0.43 2.54 3.50
C GLU A 54 -0.45 3.86 4.25
N ALA A 55 0.48 4.10 5.16
CA ALA A 55 0.63 5.43 5.78
C ALA A 55 0.84 6.52 4.71
N VAL A 56 1.53 6.21 3.61
CA VAL A 56 1.74 7.14 2.50
C VAL A 56 0.45 7.37 1.70
N ALA A 57 -0.32 6.32 1.44
CA ALA A 57 -1.63 6.44 0.76
C ALA A 57 -2.64 7.24 1.59
N ILE A 58 -2.61 7.07 2.92
CA ILE A 58 -3.47 7.83 3.83
C ILE A 58 -3.16 9.33 3.75
N TYR A 59 -1.89 9.75 3.61
CA TYR A 59 -1.60 11.17 3.41
C TYR A 59 -2.19 11.71 2.11
N ALA A 60 -2.16 10.94 1.02
CA ALA A 60 -2.82 11.33 -0.23
C ALA A 60 -4.35 11.43 -0.08
N LEU A 61 -4.96 10.51 0.68
CA LEU A 61 -6.39 10.55 1.01
C LEU A 61 -6.75 11.78 1.85
N VAL A 62 -5.95 12.09 2.87
CA VAL A 62 -6.15 13.29 3.71
C VAL A 62 -6.06 14.55 2.86
N ILE A 63 -5.07 14.66 1.97
CA ILE A 63 -4.95 15.81 1.07
C ILE A 63 -6.16 15.90 0.14
N ALA A 64 -6.63 14.78 -0.42
CA ALA A 64 -7.83 14.76 -1.26
C ALA A 64 -9.09 15.21 -0.48
N PHE A 65 -9.22 14.85 0.80
CA PHE A 65 -10.30 15.36 1.66
C PHE A 65 -10.19 16.86 1.95
N LEU A 66 -8.98 17.42 2.04
CA LEU A 66 -8.78 18.85 2.25
C LEU A 66 -9.01 19.70 0.98
N LEU A 67 -8.92 19.07 -0.20
CA LEU A 67 -9.09 19.72 -1.49
C LEU A 67 -10.53 19.66 -2.04
N GLN A 68 -11.45 18.95 -1.35
CA GLN A 68 -12.85 18.86 -1.75
C GLN A 68 -13.67 20.07 -1.32
#